data_AF-D0NEI0-F1
#
_entry.id   AF-D0NEI0-F1
#
_cell.length_a   1.000
_cell.length_b   1.000
_cell.length_c   1.000
_cell.angle_alpha   90.00
_cell.angle_beta   90.00
_cell.angle_gamma   90.00
#
_symmetry.space_group_name_H-M   'P 1'
#
loop_
_entity.id
_entity.type
_entity.pdbx_description
1 polymer ?
#
loop_
_entity_poly.entity_id
_entity_poly.type
_entity_poly.pdbx_seq_one_letter_code
_entity_poly.pdbx_strand_id
1 'polypeptide(L)'
;MDKNSFQRVLIRDSPVFATTAHCKQAPAWFQLVVALDRFGNYGTGASLSRSKRLWGIGKGTADDYTDRVVCALNELAGRFVRWPSAAERRKSSRHMGSMGFLAKDGECFL
;
A
#
# COMPACT_ATOMS: atom_id res chain seq x y z
N MET A 1 -16.51 5.91 -1.70
CA MET A 1 -15.28 5.33 -2.29
C MET A 1 -15.74 4.23 -3.23
N ASP A 2 -15.60 4.40 -4.55
CA ASP A 2 -16.10 3.40 -5.50
C ASP A 2 -15.14 2.20 -5.59
N LYS A 3 -15.65 1.00 -5.89
CA LYS A 3 -14.86 -0.24 -5.97
C LYS A 3 -13.79 -0.23 -7.07
N ASN A 4 -13.96 0.58 -8.11
CA ASN A 4 -13.05 0.69 -9.24
C ASN A 4 -11.92 1.71 -8.99
N SER A 5 -12.07 2.63 -8.02
CA SER A 5 -11.02 3.57 -7.63
C SER A 5 -9.73 2.87 -7.18
N PHE A 6 -9.85 1.74 -6.47
CA PHE A 6 -8.70 0.93 -6.07
C PHE A 6 -8.04 0.16 -7.22
N GLN A 7 -8.76 -0.11 -8.32
CA GLN A 7 -8.15 -0.71 -9.51
C GLN A 7 -7.27 0.28 -10.29
N ARG A 8 -7.44 1.58 -10.03
CA ARG A 8 -6.59 2.66 -10.55
C ARG A 8 -5.57 3.14 -9.52
N VAL A 9 -5.04 2.23 -8.70
CA VAL A 9 -3.81 2.53 -7.99
C VAL A 9 -2.78 2.92 -9.06
N LEU A 10 -2.33 4.19 -9.02
CA LEU A 10 -1.46 4.90 -9.98
C LEU A 10 -0.11 4.21 -10.28
N ILE A 11 0.09 3.05 -9.68
CA ILE A 11 1.29 2.22 -9.70
C ILE A 11 1.32 1.31 -10.95
N ARG A 12 0.18 1.04 -11.60
CA ARG A 12 0.09 0.11 -12.74
C ARG A 12 1.04 0.47 -13.89
N ASP A 13 1.23 1.78 -14.11
CA ASP A 13 2.06 2.29 -15.20
C ASP A 13 3.51 2.60 -14.75
N SER A 14 3.89 2.20 -13.52
CA SER A 14 5.26 2.39 -13.05
C SER A 14 6.22 1.50 -13.84
N PRO A 15 7.38 2.03 -14.25
CA PRO A 15 8.40 1.27 -14.99
C PRO A 15 8.93 0.08 -14.18
N VAL A 16 8.75 0.05 -12.86
CA VAL A 16 9.12 -1.06 -11.98
C VAL A 16 8.40 -2.38 -12.34
N PHE A 17 7.22 -2.30 -12.98
CA PHE A 17 6.48 -3.47 -13.48
C PHE A 17 6.68 -3.73 -14.96
N ALA A 18 7.46 -2.90 -15.67
CA ALA A 18 7.79 -3.14 -17.06
C ALA A 18 8.79 -4.31 -17.15
N THR A 19 8.39 -5.38 -17.83
CA THR A 19 9.26 -6.54 -18.03
C THR A 19 10.34 -6.21 -19.06
N THR A 20 11.60 -6.12 -18.61
CA THR A 20 12.77 -5.90 -19.47
C THR A 20 13.47 -7.20 -19.89
N ALA A 21 13.01 -8.36 -19.41
CA ALA A 21 13.67 -9.66 -19.60
C ALA A 21 12.77 -10.68 -20.32
N HIS A 22 13.39 -11.69 -20.94
CA HIS A 22 12.71 -12.80 -21.64
C HIS A 22 11.76 -13.63 -20.75
N CYS A 23 11.82 -13.46 -19.42
CA CYS A 23 10.94 -14.11 -18.46
C CYS A 23 9.74 -13.23 -18.14
N LYS A 24 8.51 -13.72 -18.40
CA LYS A 24 7.26 -13.02 -18.06
C LYS A 24 7.17 -12.80 -16.55
N GLN A 25 7.19 -11.53 -16.12
CA GLN A 25 6.86 -11.19 -14.73
C GLN A 25 5.36 -11.41 -14.48
N ALA A 26 5.00 -11.66 -13.22
CA ALA A 26 3.60 -11.68 -12.82
C ALA A 26 2.97 -10.29 -13.02
N PRO A 27 1.66 -10.21 -13.32
CA PRO A 27 1.01 -8.94 -13.59
C PRO A 27 1.04 -8.02 -12.35
N ALA A 28 1.17 -6.71 -12.57
CA ALA A 28 1.33 -5.71 -11.52
C ALA A 28 0.25 -5.77 -10.42
N TRP A 29 -1.00 -6.05 -10.79
CA TRP A 29 -2.10 -6.21 -9.83
C TRP A 29 -1.88 -7.38 -8.85
N PHE A 30 -1.26 -8.47 -9.31
CA PHE A 30 -1.01 -9.64 -8.48
C PHE A 30 0.11 -9.34 -7.47
N GLN A 31 1.17 -8.67 -7.94
CA GLN A 31 2.25 -8.20 -7.07
C GLN A 31 1.70 -7.23 -6.00
N LEU A 32 0.79 -6.33 -6.39
CA LEU A 32 0.12 -5.41 -5.47
C LEU A 32 -0.72 -6.13 -4.41
N VAL A 33 -1.55 -7.11 -4.80
CA VAL A 33 -2.37 -7.87 -3.84
C VAL A 33 -1.48 -8.62 -2.84
N VAL A 34 -0.38 -9.24 -3.30
CA VAL A 34 0.58 -9.91 -2.42
C VAL A 34 1.23 -8.94 -1.43
N ALA A 35 1.66 -7.76 -1.91
CA ALA A 35 2.23 -6.74 -1.04
C ALA A 35 1.21 -6.22 -0.01
N LEU A 36 -0.05 -6.00 -0.41
CA LEU A 36 -1.13 -5.59 0.49
C LEU A 36 -1.47 -6.64 1.54
N ASP A 37 -1.52 -7.93 1.16
CA ASP A 37 -1.67 -9.02 2.12
C ASP A 37 -0.52 -9.00 3.14
N ARG A 38 0.72 -8.74 2.72
CA ARG A 38 1.86 -8.63 3.65
C ARG A 38 1.77 -7.39 4.54
N PHE A 39 1.38 -6.23 4.02
CA PHE A 39 1.22 -5.02 4.85
C PHE A 39 0.08 -5.15 5.86
N GLY A 40 -0.98 -5.89 5.52
CA GLY A 40 -2.11 -6.15 6.41
C GLY A 40 -1.86 -7.23 7.46
N ASN A 41 -0.76 -7.99 7.37
CA ASN A 41 -0.48 -9.12 8.26
C ASN A 41 0.95 -9.03 8.81
N TYR A 42 1.11 -8.74 10.11
CA TYR A 42 2.42 -8.78 10.78
C TYR A 42 2.67 -10.11 11.51
N GLY A 43 3.94 -10.46 11.76
CA GLY A 43 4.32 -11.67 12.50
C GLY A 43 4.10 -12.97 11.71
N THR A 44 3.45 -13.98 12.31
CA THR A 44 3.14 -15.27 11.66
C THR A 44 2.24 -15.13 10.42
N GLY A 45 1.50 -14.02 10.31
CA GLY A 45 0.70 -13.65 9.14
C GLY A 45 1.52 -13.28 7.89
N ALA A 46 2.78 -12.87 8.05
CA ALA A 46 3.71 -12.62 6.94
C ALA A 46 4.61 -13.84 6.61
N SER A 47 4.36 -15.00 7.25
CA SER A 47 5.23 -16.16 7.14
C SER A 47 5.30 -16.73 5.71
N LEU A 48 6.46 -17.32 5.40
CA LEU A 48 6.69 -18.05 4.14
C LEU A 48 5.65 -19.15 3.92
N SER A 49 5.31 -19.89 4.96
CA SER A 49 4.33 -20.98 4.92
C SER A 49 2.95 -20.48 4.49
N ARG A 50 2.53 -19.29 4.96
CA ARG A 50 1.26 -18.67 4.54
C ARG A 50 1.33 -18.16 3.11
N SER A 51 2.40 -17.46 2.73
CA SER A 51 2.56 -16.93 1.36
C SER A 51 2.53 -18.04 0.31
N LYS A 52 3.19 -19.17 0.60
CA LYS A 52 3.17 -20.37 -0.26
C LYS A 52 1.77 -21.00 -0.33
N ARG A 53 1.05 -21.07 0.79
CA ARG A 53 -0.30 -21.66 0.83
C ARG A 53 -1.35 -20.78 0.16
N LEU A 54 -1.27 -19.46 0.30
CA LEU A 54 -2.28 -18.53 -0.17
C LEU A 54 -2.07 -18.14 -1.64
N TRP A 55 -0.81 -17.96 -2.04
CA TRP A 55 -0.47 -17.40 -3.36
C TRP A 55 0.35 -18.36 -4.24
N GLY A 56 0.80 -19.49 -3.71
CA GLY A 56 1.62 -20.45 -4.46
C GLY A 56 3.05 -19.98 -4.72
N ILE A 57 3.51 -18.92 -4.05
CA ILE A 57 4.82 -18.30 -4.30
C ILE A 57 5.82 -18.54 -3.16
N GLY A 58 7.11 -18.53 -3.49
CA GLY A 58 8.20 -18.58 -2.51
C GLY A 58 8.42 -17.24 -1.81
N LYS A 59 9.20 -17.26 -0.71
CA LYS A 59 9.54 -16.06 0.07
C LYS A 59 10.19 -14.99 -0.79
N GLY A 60 11.20 -15.38 -1.58
CA GLY A 60 11.94 -14.45 -2.44
C GLY A 60 11.02 -13.76 -3.45
N THR A 61 10.09 -14.50 -4.06
CA THR A 61 9.10 -13.90 -4.97
C THR A 61 8.16 -12.93 -4.26
N ALA A 62 7.74 -13.25 -3.03
CA ALA A 62 6.88 -12.36 -2.24
C ALA A 62 7.64 -11.10 -1.79
N ASP A 63 8.91 -11.23 -1.42
CA ASP A 63 9.80 -10.12 -1.09
C ASP A 63 10.01 -9.24 -2.33
N ASP A 64 10.35 -9.81 -3.49
CA ASP A 64 10.48 -9.08 -4.77
C ASP A 64 9.23 -8.29 -5.14
N TYR A 65 8.04 -8.87 -4.97
CA TYR A 65 6.77 -8.19 -5.25
C TYR A 65 6.53 -7.04 -4.28
N THR A 66 6.87 -7.24 -3.01
CA THR A 66 6.75 -6.21 -1.98
C THR A 66 7.69 -5.04 -2.29
N ASP A 67 8.96 -5.33 -2.59
CA ASP A 67 9.98 -4.32 -2.90
C ASP A 67 9.59 -3.49 -4.12
N ARG A 68 9.10 -4.13 -5.19
CA ARG A 68 8.60 -3.43 -6.38
C ARG A 68 7.44 -2.50 -6.07
N VAL A 69 6.49 -2.94 -5.23
CA VAL A 69 5.36 -2.11 -4.81
C VAL A 69 5.83 -0.94 -3.95
N VAL A 70 6.78 -1.16 -3.03
CA VAL A 70 7.37 -0.08 -2.21
C VAL A 70 8.11 0.93 -3.08
N CYS A 71 8.91 0.49 -4.04
CA CYS A 71 9.60 1.37 -4.99
C CYS A 71 8.60 2.26 -5.75
N ALA A 72 7.55 1.66 -6.31
CA ALA A 72 6.57 2.42 -7.07
C ALA A 72 5.70 3.34 -6.19
N LEU A 73 5.45 2.98 -4.92
CA LEU A 73 4.84 3.88 -3.94
C LEU A 73 5.76 5.06 -3.62
N ASN A 74 7.06 4.82 -3.46
CA ASN A 74 8.06 5.86 -3.19
C ASN A 74 8.17 6.86 -4.35
N GLU A 75 8.08 6.42 -5.61
CA GLU A 75 8.00 7.32 -6.77
C GLU A 75 6.80 8.28 -6.69
N LEU A 76 5.68 7.81 -6.15
CA LEU A 76 4.47 8.61 -5.96
C LEU A 76 4.51 9.45 -4.68
N ALA A 77 5.34 9.09 -3.70
CA ALA A 77 5.35 9.72 -2.38
C ALA A 77 5.62 11.23 -2.47
N GLY A 78 6.56 11.67 -3.32
CA GLY A 78 6.85 13.10 -3.51
C GLY A 78 5.65 13.93 -4.01
N ARG A 79 4.68 13.30 -4.68
CA ARG A 79 3.47 13.97 -5.19
C ARG A 79 2.32 13.99 -4.18
N PHE A 80 2.18 12.94 -3.37
CA PHE A 80 1.00 12.73 -2.52
C PHE A 80 1.28 12.84 -1.03
N VAL A 81 2.49 12.55 -0.59
CA VAL A 81 2.91 12.63 0.81
C VAL A 81 3.46 14.02 1.08
N ARG A 82 2.62 14.86 1.68
CA ARG A 82 3.05 16.16 2.22
C ARG A 82 2.53 16.33 3.63
N TRP A 83 3.22 17.15 4.40
CA TRP A 83 2.68 17.56 5.68
C TRP A 83 1.39 18.36 5.46
N PRO A 84 0.26 17.95 6.08
CA PRO A 84 -1.00 18.67 5.93
C PRO A 84 -0.88 20.04 6.61
N SER A 85 -1.49 21.07 6.05
CA SER A 85 -1.59 22.38 6.70
C SER A 85 -2.49 22.32 7.95
N ALA A 86 -2.39 23.31 8.84
CA ALA A 86 -3.24 23.38 10.03
C ALA A 86 -4.75 23.36 9.67
N ALA A 87 -5.13 24.00 8.56
CA ALA A 87 -6.50 23.98 8.08
C ALA A 87 -6.95 22.57 7.63
N GLU A 88 -6.07 21.84 6.94
CA GLU A 88 -6.32 20.46 6.51
C GLU A 88 -6.38 19.49 7.68
N ARG A 89 -5.46 19.62 8.66
CA ARG A 89 -5.50 18.84 9.91
C ARG A 89 -6.82 19.05 10.64
N ARG A 90 -7.29 20.29 10.77
CA ARG A 90 -8.60 20.61 11.36
C ARG A 90 -9.77 20.00 10.57
N LYS A 91 -9.72 20.03 9.23
CA LYS A 91 -10.75 19.40 8.38
C LYS A 91 -10.79 17.89 8.60
N SER A 92 -9.63 17.23 8.60
CA SER A 92 -9.52 15.80 8.86
C SER A 92 -10.00 15.45 10.27
N SER A 93 -9.63 16.22 11.29
CA SER A 93 -10.10 16.03 12.67
C SER A 93 -11.63 16.14 12.79
N ARG A 94 -12.26 17.15 12.16
CA ARG A 94 -13.73 17.26 12.13
C ARG A 94 -14.39 16.07 11.44
N HIS A 95 -13.82 15.60 10.34
CA HIS A 95 -14.33 14.43 9.63
C HIS A 95 -14.23 13.17 10.49
N MET A 96 -13.08 12.96 11.14
CA MET A 96 -12.82 11.84 12.05
C MET A 96 -13.79 11.86 13.24
N GLY A 97 -14.01 13.04 13.83
CA GLY A 97 -15.00 13.26 14.89
C GLY A 97 -16.44 12.95 14.44
N SER A 98 -16.82 13.29 13.22
CA SER A 98 -18.14 12.94 12.66
C SER A 98 -18.35 11.43 12.47
N MET A 99 -17.25 10.67 12.37
CA MET A 99 -17.25 9.21 12.31
C MET A 99 -17.17 8.55 13.69
N GLY A 100 -17.21 9.33 14.78
CA GLY A 100 -17.13 8.83 16.16
C GLY A 100 -15.70 8.61 16.69
N PHE A 101 -14.68 8.98 15.92
CA PHE A 101 -13.29 8.94 16.36
C PHE A 101 -12.93 10.27 17.04
N LEU A 102 -13.02 10.30 18.36
CA LEU A 102 -12.68 11.46 19.18
C LEU A 102 -11.16 11.58 19.33
N ALA A 103 -10.64 12.80 19.23
CA ALA A 103 -9.28 13.09 19.67
C ALA A 103 -9.20 12.89 21.18
N LYS A 104 -8.17 12.18 21.66
CA LYS A 104 -7.92 12.07 23.10
C LYS A 104 -7.53 13.45 23.65
N ASP A 105 -8.04 13.76 24.83
CA ASP A 105 -7.92 15.07 25.47
C ASP A 105 -6.47 15.57 25.48
N GLY A 106 -6.24 16.75 24.92
CA GLY A 106 -4.95 17.47 25.00
C GLY A 106 -3.99 17.31 23.81
N GLU A 107 -4.17 16.31 22.95
CA GLU A 107 -3.35 16.16 21.75
C GLU A 107 -4.06 16.73 20.53
N CYS A 108 -3.97 18.06 20.40
CA CYS A 108 -4.03 18.64 19.06
C CYS A 108 -2.90 17.97 18.26
N PHE A 109 -3.23 17.21 17.22
CA PHE A 109 -2.24 16.71 16.26
C PHE A 109 -1.51 17.92 15.64
N LEU A 110 -0.46 18.38 16.33
CA LEU A 110 0.37 19.53 16.00
C LEU A 110 1.00 19.33 14.63
#